data_AF-A0A955X0I6-F1
#
_entry.id   AF-A0A955X0I6-F1
#
_cell.length_a   1.000
_cell.length_b   1.000
_cell.length_c   1.000
_cell.angle_alpha   90.00
_cell.angle_beta   90.00
_cell.angle_gamma   90.00
#
_symmetry.space_group_name_H-M   'P 1'
#
loop_
_entity.id
_entity.type
_entity.pdbx_description
1 polymer ?
#
loop_
_entity_poly.entity_id
_entity_poly.type
_entity_poly.pdbx_seq_one_letter_code
_entity_poly.pdbx_strand_id
1 'polypeptide(L)'
;MPDAPPPSQQFEFQHAVFSVAAVLDAERLIVRVGMKTVVAPIARLQHLHVLSGAREDAQELLLTYATPKGKLKRARIFSDRGEPGFDHLVAALLARRPDIDIRGLPQAEVWERVGAKPLEWVVLPLVMAVGWLVLAVLFAPMLVHGLDGGHAQVTVAELTAAHPGTRNLTVIGRPVPEASVQVQAPDTGQTRLWMPLVGPGWQPGDPVTVVLRARYLTAARLDAVLAADRHAGMLRDLLWEGLEGKRRAELLAKGVRLAPTVRLVELGATPRTDLLAALGVLGFLALIIAGATWALWRRRKPAPTRAPLAGRPPDAAT
;
A
#
# COMPACT_ATOMS: atom_id res chain seq x y z
N MET A 1 -58.60 2.53 7.64
CA MET A 1 -57.84 1.40 8.20
C MET A 1 -56.45 1.47 7.59
N PRO A 2 -55.36 1.39 8.37
CA PRO A 2 -54.03 1.30 7.77
C PRO A 2 -53.93 -0.01 6.98
N ASP A 3 -53.53 0.08 5.71
CA ASP A 3 -53.29 -1.10 4.87
C ASP A 3 -52.25 -2.01 5.53
N ALA A 4 -52.49 -3.32 5.51
CA ALA A 4 -51.53 -4.29 6.03
C ALA A 4 -50.18 -4.12 5.32
N PRO A 5 -49.04 -4.16 6.04
CA PRO A 5 -47.74 -3.99 5.43
C PRO A 5 -47.49 -5.07 4.36
N PRO A 6 -46.82 -4.72 3.24
CA PRO A 6 -46.57 -5.67 2.17
C PRO A 6 -45.73 -6.86 2.68
N PRO A 7 -46.02 -8.08 2.22
CA PRO A 7 -45.27 -9.27 2.65
C PRO A 7 -43.79 -9.16 2.28
N SER A 8 -42.94 -9.80 3.08
CA SER A 8 -41.52 -9.94 2.79
C SER A 8 -41.30 -10.73 1.51
N GLN A 9 -40.48 -10.21 0.61
CA GLN A 9 -40.11 -10.87 -0.65
C GLN A 9 -38.63 -11.25 -0.64
N GLN A 10 -38.29 -12.39 -1.23
CA GLN A 10 -36.92 -12.87 -1.36
C GLN A 10 -36.52 -12.94 -2.83
N PHE A 11 -35.28 -12.57 -3.13
CA PHE A 11 -34.72 -12.59 -4.47
C PHE A 11 -33.34 -13.22 -4.42
N GLU A 12 -33.04 -14.04 -5.41
CA GLU A 12 -31.72 -14.64 -5.60
C GLU A 12 -31.26 -14.42 -7.03
N PHE A 13 -29.99 -14.07 -7.20
CA PHE A 13 -29.35 -13.86 -8.50
C PHE A 13 -27.84 -14.05 -8.37
N GLN A 14 -27.15 -14.21 -9.50
CA GLN A 14 -25.69 -14.41 -9.52
C GLN A 14 -24.93 -13.12 -9.82
N HIS A 15 -23.71 -13.03 -9.30
CA HIS A 15 -22.69 -12.12 -9.79
C HIS A 15 -21.34 -12.83 -9.86
N ALA A 16 -20.86 -13.08 -11.08
CA ALA A 16 -19.70 -13.91 -11.36
C ALA A 16 -19.86 -15.33 -10.78
N VAL A 17 -19.17 -15.63 -9.66
CA VAL A 17 -19.24 -16.94 -8.98
C VAL A 17 -19.97 -16.88 -7.64
N PHE A 18 -20.55 -15.72 -7.29
CA PHE A 18 -21.20 -15.51 -6.01
C PHE A 18 -22.72 -15.44 -6.16
N SER A 19 -23.42 -16.22 -5.35
CA SER A 19 -24.86 -16.03 -5.14
C SER A 19 -25.12 -14.79 -4.28
N VAL A 20 -26.05 -13.97 -4.74
CA VAL A 20 -26.55 -12.78 -4.05
C VAL A 20 -27.98 -13.06 -3.59
N ALA A 21 -28.22 -12.96 -2.29
CA ALA A 21 -29.54 -13.11 -1.70
C ALA A 21 -30.04 -11.75 -1.18
N ALA A 22 -31.22 -11.32 -1.61
CA ALA A 22 -31.85 -10.09 -1.20
C ALA A 22 -33.21 -10.38 -0.55
N VAL A 23 -33.47 -9.74 0.60
CA VAL A 23 -34.75 -9.76 1.28
C VAL A 23 -35.29 -8.33 1.34
N LEU A 24 -36.50 -8.15 0.82
CA LEU A 24 -37.21 -6.87 0.80
C LEU A 24 -38.47 -6.97 1.66
N ASP A 25 -38.37 -6.46 2.89
CA ASP A 25 -39.50 -6.31 3.80
C ASP A 25 -40.04 -4.87 3.78
N ALA A 26 -41.11 -4.61 4.52
CA ALA A 26 -41.77 -3.29 4.52
C ALA A 26 -40.85 -2.14 4.98
N GLU A 27 -39.84 -2.42 5.81
CA GLU A 27 -38.99 -1.42 6.44
C GLU A 27 -37.61 -1.29 5.78
N ARG A 28 -37.07 -2.39 5.26
CA ARG A 28 -35.66 -2.48 4.81
C ARG A 28 -35.46 -3.44 3.65
N LEU A 29 -34.44 -3.12 2.87
CA LEU A 29 -33.76 -4.02 1.95
C LEU A 29 -32.52 -4.57 2.65
N ILE A 30 -32.39 -5.90 2.70
CA ILE A 30 -31.21 -6.61 3.18
C ILE A 30 -30.61 -7.38 2.01
N VAL A 31 -29.38 -7.08 1.62
CA VAL A 31 -28.67 -7.81 0.56
C VAL A 31 -27.41 -8.45 1.11
N ARG A 32 -27.25 -9.75 0.87
CA ARG A 32 -26.07 -10.55 1.27
C ARG A 32 -25.28 -10.94 0.04
N VAL A 33 -23.99 -10.60 0.03
CA VAL A 33 -23.03 -10.96 -1.02
C VAL A 33 -21.80 -11.56 -0.32
N GLY A 34 -21.66 -12.88 -0.35
CA GLY A 34 -20.65 -13.58 0.44
C GLY A 34 -20.74 -13.22 1.92
N MET A 35 -19.65 -12.71 2.51
CA MET A 35 -19.62 -12.27 3.92
C MET A 35 -20.20 -10.87 4.16
N LYS A 36 -20.50 -10.10 3.11
CA LYS A 36 -20.94 -8.71 3.24
C LYS A 36 -22.47 -8.64 3.28
N THR A 37 -23.01 -7.95 4.27
CA THR A 37 -24.44 -7.62 4.35
C THR A 37 -24.65 -6.12 4.21
N VAL A 38 -25.57 -5.72 3.33
CA VAL A 38 -26.01 -4.35 3.13
C VAL A 38 -27.44 -4.23 3.64
N VAL A 39 -27.70 -3.25 4.51
CA VAL A 39 -29.05 -2.96 5.02
C VAL A 39 -29.40 -1.52 4.66
N ALA A 40 -30.47 -1.32 3.91
CA ALA A 40 -30.94 -0.03 3.46
C ALA A 40 -32.42 0.18 3.87
N PRO A 41 -32.75 1.16 4.72
CA PRO A 41 -34.14 1.42 5.10
C PRO A 41 -34.95 1.94 3.91
N ILE A 42 -36.08 1.32 3.60
CA ILE A 42 -36.92 1.65 2.44
C ILE A 42 -37.42 3.08 2.52
N ALA A 43 -37.89 3.51 3.69
CA ALA A 43 -38.37 4.88 3.92
C ALA A 43 -37.29 5.95 3.73
N ARG A 44 -36.00 5.58 3.73
CA ARG A 44 -34.89 6.53 3.58
C ARG A 44 -34.15 6.43 2.25
N LEU A 45 -34.60 5.56 1.35
CA LEU A 45 -34.11 5.55 -0.03
C LEU A 45 -34.40 6.91 -0.68
N GLN A 46 -33.42 7.41 -1.42
CA GLN A 46 -33.50 8.69 -2.13
C GLN A 46 -33.34 8.54 -3.63
N HIS A 47 -32.46 7.64 -4.08
CA HIS A 47 -32.21 7.43 -5.50
C HIS A 47 -31.98 5.95 -5.80
N LEU A 48 -32.49 5.53 -6.95
CA LEU A 48 -32.30 4.22 -7.56
C LEU A 48 -31.86 4.41 -9.02
N HIS A 49 -30.73 3.80 -9.37
CA HIS A 49 -30.24 3.77 -10.75
C HIS A 49 -29.67 2.38 -11.07
N VAL A 50 -29.82 1.93 -12.32
CA VAL A 50 -29.23 0.68 -12.81
C VAL A 50 -28.19 1.01 -13.87
N LEU A 51 -26.94 0.67 -13.58
CA LEU A 51 -25.81 0.84 -14.50
C LEU A 51 -25.60 -0.45 -15.28
N SER A 52 -25.91 -0.43 -16.58
CA SER A 52 -25.74 -1.59 -17.47
C SER A 52 -24.45 -1.56 -18.31
N GLY A 53 -23.52 -0.64 -18.01
CA GLY A 53 -22.38 -0.32 -18.89
C GLY A 53 -20.99 -0.38 -18.26
N ALA A 54 -20.85 -0.74 -16.98
CA ALA A 54 -19.53 -0.76 -16.33
C ALA A 54 -18.69 -1.98 -16.74
N ARG A 55 -19.33 -3.11 -17.07
CA ARG A 55 -18.74 -4.31 -17.67
C ARG A 55 -19.76 -4.90 -18.66
N GLU A 56 -19.30 -5.59 -19.70
CA GLU A 56 -20.19 -6.09 -20.78
C GLU A 56 -21.19 -7.15 -20.29
N ASP A 57 -20.80 -7.89 -19.25
CA ASP A 57 -21.46 -9.06 -18.68
C ASP A 57 -22.18 -8.79 -17.34
N ALA A 58 -22.08 -7.58 -16.78
CA ALA A 58 -22.62 -7.28 -15.46
C ALA A 58 -23.45 -5.99 -15.45
N GLN A 59 -24.42 -5.96 -14.53
CA GLN A 59 -25.22 -4.79 -14.19
C GLN A 59 -25.08 -4.46 -12.70
N GLU A 60 -25.27 -3.18 -12.38
CA GLU A 60 -25.16 -2.68 -11.01
C GLU A 60 -26.39 -1.86 -10.63
N LEU A 61 -27.02 -2.22 -9.53
CA LEU A 61 -28.02 -1.43 -8.84
C LEU A 61 -27.32 -0.49 -7.86
N LEU A 62 -27.37 0.81 -8.16
CA LEU A 62 -26.91 1.88 -7.31
C LEU A 62 -28.09 2.45 -6.52
N LEU A 63 -28.08 2.23 -5.21
CA LEU A 63 -29.05 2.80 -4.28
C LEU A 63 -28.37 3.84 -3.40
N THR A 64 -29.08 4.93 -3.12
CA THR A 64 -28.70 5.86 -2.06
C THR A 64 -29.77 5.98 -1.01
N TYR A 65 -29.35 6.15 0.24
CA TYR A 65 -30.25 6.36 1.36
C TYR A 65 -29.66 7.29 2.41
N ALA A 66 -30.52 8.06 3.07
CA ALA A 66 -30.12 8.89 4.19
C ALA A 66 -29.94 8.04 5.47
N THR A 67 -28.88 8.31 6.22
CA THR A 67 -28.71 7.80 7.59
C THR A 67 -29.62 8.56 8.56
N PRO A 68 -29.81 8.09 9.81
CA PRO A 68 -30.55 8.87 10.82
C PRO A 68 -29.99 10.28 11.03
N LYS A 69 -28.69 10.48 10.76
CA LYS A 69 -27.99 11.77 10.88
C LYS A 69 -28.01 12.60 9.58
N GLY A 70 -28.86 12.25 8.60
CA GLY A 70 -28.97 12.94 7.31
C GLY A 70 -27.82 12.69 6.33
N LYS A 71 -26.75 11.98 6.72
CA LYS A 71 -25.65 11.64 5.79
C LYS A 71 -26.13 10.68 4.71
N LEU A 72 -25.85 10.98 3.45
CA LEU A 72 -26.13 10.09 2.32
C LEU A 72 -25.17 8.88 2.33
N LYS A 73 -25.72 7.66 2.29
CA LYS A 73 -25.00 6.41 2.08
C LYS A 73 -25.33 5.81 0.73
N ARG A 74 -24.41 5.00 0.21
CA ARG A 74 -24.50 4.31 -1.07
C ARG A 74 -24.46 2.80 -0.85
N ALA A 75 -25.37 2.09 -1.49
CA ALA A 75 -25.35 0.64 -1.64
C ALA A 75 -25.18 0.32 -3.12
N ARG A 76 -24.18 -0.51 -3.43
CA ARG A 76 -23.90 -1.00 -4.79
C ARG A 76 -24.13 -2.50 -4.76
N ILE A 77 -25.09 -2.96 -5.54
CA ILE A 77 -25.48 -4.37 -5.65
C ILE A 77 -25.20 -4.78 -7.08
N PHE A 78 -24.37 -5.81 -7.26
CA PHE A 78 -23.95 -6.26 -8.57
C PHE A 78 -24.70 -7.55 -8.93
N SER A 79 -24.96 -7.72 -10.22
CA SER A 79 -25.57 -8.91 -10.79
C SER A 79 -24.98 -9.16 -12.17
N ASP A 80 -25.00 -10.41 -12.61
CA ASP A 80 -24.77 -10.74 -14.01
C ASP A 80 -25.95 -10.19 -14.83
N ARG A 81 -25.66 -9.89 -16.11
CA ARG A 81 -26.62 -9.24 -16.99
C ARG A 81 -27.77 -10.18 -17.34
N GLY A 82 -29.00 -9.74 -17.13
CA GLY A 82 -30.21 -10.49 -17.47
C GLY A 82 -30.68 -11.49 -16.41
N GLU A 83 -30.10 -11.44 -15.21
CA GLU A 83 -30.54 -12.23 -14.06
C GLU A 83 -31.97 -11.85 -13.62
N PRO A 84 -32.97 -12.75 -13.71
CA PRO A 84 -34.37 -12.40 -13.43
C PRO A 84 -34.61 -11.95 -11.98
N GLY A 85 -33.90 -12.54 -11.03
CA GLY A 85 -34.02 -12.17 -9.61
C GLY A 85 -33.60 -10.73 -9.34
N PHE A 86 -32.61 -10.22 -10.07
CA PHE A 86 -32.19 -8.83 -9.98
C PHE A 86 -33.25 -7.90 -10.58
N ASP A 87 -33.78 -8.22 -11.76
CA ASP A 87 -34.80 -7.40 -12.42
C ASP A 87 -36.09 -7.35 -11.59
N HIS A 88 -36.50 -8.46 -10.99
CA HIS A 88 -37.63 -8.53 -10.06
C HIS A 88 -37.38 -7.70 -8.79
N LEU A 89 -36.16 -7.71 -8.24
CA LEU A 89 -35.81 -6.87 -7.09
C LEU A 89 -35.94 -5.38 -7.45
N VAL A 90 -35.45 -4.97 -8.62
CA VAL A 90 -35.56 -3.57 -9.08
C VAL A 90 -37.03 -3.17 -9.25
N ALA A 91 -37.83 -4.02 -9.89
CA ALA A 91 -39.25 -3.78 -10.08
C ALA A 91 -39.99 -3.66 -8.73
N ALA A 92 -39.70 -4.54 -7.78
CA ALA A 92 -40.30 -4.54 -6.46
C ALA A 92 -39.92 -3.28 -5.64
N LEU A 93 -38.68 -2.81 -5.75
CA LEU A 93 -38.25 -1.55 -5.12
C LEU A 93 -39.00 -0.36 -5.71
N LEU A 94 -39.15 -0.29 -7.03
CA LEU A 94 -39.85 0.81 -7.70
C LEU A 94 -41.36 0.79 -7.47
N ALA A 95 -41.97 -0.38 -7.32
CA ALA A 95 -43.36 -0.49 -6.91
C ALA A 95 -43.60 0.11 -5.51
N ARG A 96 -42.63 0.01 -4.60
CA ARG A 96 -42.71 0.56 -3.24
C ARG A 96 -42.30 2.03 -3.16
N ARG A 97 -41.34 2.44 -3.98
CA ARG A 97 -40.76 3.78 -4.04
C ARG A 97 -40.58 4.20 -5.50
N PRO A 98 -41.65 4.62 -6.20
CA PRO A 98 -41.52 5.09 -7.58
C PRO A 98 -40.80 6.44 -7.66
N ASP A 99 -40.84 7.23 -6.58
CA ASP A 99 -40.27 8.57 -6.47
C ASP A 99 -38.73 8.62 -6.51
N ILE A 100 -38.06 7.49 -6.25
CA ILE A 100 -36.58 7.42 -6.23
C ILE A 100 -35.99 7.04 -7.59
N ASP A 101 -36.80 6.77 -8.62
CA ASP A 101 -36.31 6.32 -9.92
C ASP A 101 -35.57 7.44 -10.66
N ILE A 102 -34.27 7.27 -10.85
CA ILE A 102 -33.44 8.18 -11.65
C ILE A 102 -32.78 7.47 -12.83
N ARG A 103 -33.32 6.31 -13.26
CA ARG A 103 -32.79 5.56 -14.41
C ARG A 103 -32.84 6.33 -15.73
N GLY A 104 -33.78 7.25 -15.88
CA GLY A 104 -33.90 8.11 -17.05
C GLY A 104 -32.87 9.25 -17.13
N LEU A 105 -32.11 9.52 -16.06
CA LEU A 105 -31.16 10.62 -16.05
C LEU A 105 -29.86 10.26 -16.78
N PRO A 106 -29.20 11.23 -17.45
CA PRO A 106 -27.84 11.06 -17.95
C PRO A 106 -26.88 10.66 -16.83
N GLN A 107 -25.92 9.79 -17.14
CA GLN A 107 -25.00 9.24 -16.14
C GLN A 107 -24.25 10.31 -15.32
N ALA A 108 -23.88 11.44 -15.94
CA ALA A 108 -23.23 12.55 -15.24
C ALA A 108 -24.13 13.15 -14.14
N GLU A 109 -25.42 13.34 -14.44
CA GLU A 109 -26.41 13.87 -13.48
C GLU A 109 -26.73 12.86 -12.39
N VAL A 110 -26.77 11.55 -12.72
CA VAL A 110 -26.91 10.47 -11.73
C VAL A 110 -25.80 10.57 -10.68
N TRP A 111 -24.54 10.71 -11.11
CA TRP A 111 -23.39 10.83 -10.22
C TRP A 111 -23.48 12.06 -9.30
N GLU A 112 -23.90 13.20 -9.84
CA GLU A 112 -24.15 14.39 -9.04
C GLU A 112 -25.23 14.16 -7.98
N ARG A 113 -26.38 13.58 -8.35
CA ARG A 113 -27.49 13.32 -7.42
C ARG A 113 -27.17 12.28 -6.36
N VAL A 114 -26.39 11.26 -6.70
CA VAL A 114 -25.97 10.25 -5.71
C VAL A 114 -24.83 10.75 -4.80
N GLY A 115 -24.47 12.03 -4.88
CA GLY A 115 -23.41 12.64 -4.08
C GLY A 115 -22.04 12.02 -4.34
N ALA A 116 -21.85 11.47 -5.54
CA ALA A 116 -20.66 10.75 -5.91
C ALA A 116 -20.07 11.42 -7.14
N LYS A 117 -18.95 12.11 -6.96
CA LYS A 117 -18.14 12.42 -8.13
C LYS A 117 -17.66 11.09 -8.72
N PRO A 118 -17.60 10.92 -10.05
CA PRO A 118 -16.77 9.86 -10.61
C PRO A 118 -15.43 10.01 -9.91
N LEU A 119 -15.05 9.03 -9.09
CA LEU A 119 -13.85 9.06 -8.23
C LEU A 119 -12.55 9.11 -9.06
N GLU A 120 -12.68 9.41 -10.34
CA GLU A 120 -11.94 8.85 -11.42
C GLU A 120 -11.02 9.94 -11.94
N TRP A 121 -9.72 9.69 -11.80
CA TRP A 121 -8.59 10.38 -12.43
C TRP A 121 -7.85 11.46 -11.68
N VAL A 122 -8.42 12.15 -10.69
CA VAL A 122 -7.58 13.05 -9.85
C VAL A 122 -6.99 12.28 -8.66
N VAL A 123 -7.77 11.38 -8.07
CA VAL A 123 -7.32 10.59 -6.91
C VAL A 123 -6.24 9.58 -7.32
N LEU A 124 -6.32 9.00 -8.51
CA LEU A 124 -5.35 7.98 -8.95
C LEU A 124 -3.91 8.54 -9.09
N PRO A 125 -3.66 9.62 -9.84
CA PRO A 125 -2.35 10.28 -9.88
C PRO A 125 -1.90 10.75 -8.51
N LEU A 126 -2.81 11.25 -7.67
CA LEU A 126 -2.46 11.68 -6.31
C LEU A 126 -1.98 10.50 -5.46
N VAL A 127 -2.73 9.39 -5.43
CA VAL A 127 -2.35 8.17 -4.70
C VAL A 127 -1.03 7.62 -5.25
N MET A 128 -0.85 7.63 -6.58
CA MET A 128 0.41 7.24 -7.21
C MET A 128 1.57 8.13 -6.81
N ALA A 129 1.40 9.46 -6.85
CA ALA A 129 2.43 10.42 -6.47
C ALA A 129 2.82 10.28 -5.00
N VAL A 130 1.84 10.13 -4.10
CA VAL A 130 2.09 9.87 -2.68
C VAL A 130 2.80 8.53 -2.49
N GLY A 131 2.39 7.48 -3.20
CA GLY A 131 3.06 6.18 -3.17
C GLY A 131 4.52 6.27 -3.63
N TRP A 132 4.78 6.99 -4.72
CA TRP A 132 6.13 7.26 -5.22
C TRP A 132 6.98 8.04 -4.24
N LEU A 133 6.41 9.05 -3.59
CA LEU A 133 7.11 9.80 -2.55
C LEU A 133 7.49 8.91 -1.37
N VAL A 134 6.57 8.05 -0.91
CA VAL A 134 6.84 7.09 0.16
C VAL A 134 7.96 6.13 -0.24
N LEU A 135 7.92 5.59 -1.46
CA LEU A 135 9.00 4.73 -1.97
C LEU A 135 10.33 5.48 -2.09
N ALA A 136 10.32 6.71 -2.61
CA ALA A 136 11.52 7.53 -2.72
C ALA A 136 12.15 7.79 -1.35
N VAL A 137 11.34 8.10 -0.34
CA VAL A 137 11.80 8.23 1.05
C VAL A 137 12.40 6.90 1.49
N LEU A 138 11.66 5.78 1.41
CA LEU A 138 12.09 4.44 1.83
C LEU A 138 13.37 3.93 1.15
N PHE A 139 13.67 4.36 -0.07
CA PHE A 139 14.89 3.98 -0.79
C PHE A 139 15.98 5.05 -0.76
N ALA A 140 15.74 6.21 -0.13
CA ALA A 140 16.70 7.30 -0.05
C ALA A 140 18.06 6.87 0.52
N PRO A 141 18.16 6.07 1.61
CA PRO A 141 19.47 5.63 2.10
C PRO A 141 20.27 4.90 1.04
N MET A 142 19.67 3.93 0.35
CA MET A 142 20.33 3.14 -0.70
C MET A 142 20.76 4.00 -1.89
N LEU A 143 19.94 4.98 -2.29
CA LEU A 143 20.29 5.93 -3.35
C LEU A 143 21.46 6.84 -2.94
N VAL A 144 21.43 7.37 -1.71
CA VAL A 144 22.50 8.23 -1.19
C VAL A 144 23.81 7.45 -1.08
N HIS A 145 23.77 6.24 -0.51
CA HIS A 145 24.93 5.34 -0.47
C HIS A 145 25.43 4.98 -1.86
N GLY A 146 24.51 4.75 -2.78
CA GLY A 146 24.82 4.35 -4.15
C GLY A 146 25.44 5.46 -5.00
N LEU A 147 25.09 6.72 -4.73
CA LEU A 147 25.63 7.90 -5.36
C LEU A 147 26.88 8.45 -4.65
N ASP A 148 27.19 7.95 -3.45
CA ASP A 148 28.43 8.25 -2.75
C ASP A 148 29.61 7.55 -3.43
N GLY A 149 30.32 8.29 -4.29
CA GLY A 149 31.53 7.83 -4.96
C GLY A 149 32.81 8.02 -4.13
N GLY A 150 32.72 8.55 -2.91
CA GLY A 150 33.87 8.78 -2.05
C GLY A 150 34.40 7.48 -1.43
N HIS A 151 35.60 7.57 -0.85
CA HIS A 151 36.14 6.56 0.05
C HIS A 151 37.04 7.22 1.10
N ALA A 152 36.94 6.78 2.36
CA ALA A 152 37.82 7.25 3.42
C ALA A 152 38.34 6.09 4.27
N GLN A 153 39.55 6.25 4.80
CA GLN A 153 40.09 5.37 5.81
C GLN A 153 40.02 6.09 7.15
N VAL A 154 39.43 5.44 8.14
CA VAL A 154 39.18 6.07 9.45
C VAL A 154 39.44 5.07 10.56
N THR A 155 40.00 5.53 11.67
CA THR A 155 40.05 4.75 12.91
C THR A 155 38.69 4.74 13.62
N VAL A 156 38.48 3.80 14.53
CA VAL A 156 37.29 3.80 15.42
C VAL A 156 37.16 5.13 16.18
N ALA A 157 38.28 5.74 16.60
CA ALA A 157 38.28 7.00 17.32
C ALA A 157 37.80 8.18 16.45
N GLU A 158 38.33 8.29 15.22
CA GLU A 158 37.93 9.34 14.27
C GLU A 158 36.45 9.22 13.87
N LEU A 159 35.97 7.99 13.62
CA LEU A 159 34.56 7.74 13.28
C LEU A 159 33.61 8.08 14.44
N THR A 160 34.10 8.08 15.67
CA THR A 160 33.35 8.50 16.85
C THR A 160 33.33 10.03 16.97
N ALA A 161 34.46 10.68 16.71
CA ALA A 161 34.64 12.11 16.91
C ALA A 161 33.95 12.97 15.82
N ALA A 162 33.87 12.48 14.58
CA ALA A 162 33.34 13.23 13.46
C ALA A 162 32.55 12.37 12.48
N HIS A 163 31.66 13.01 11.71
CA HIS A 163 31.03 12.38 10.55
C HIS A 163 32.01 12.43 9.38
N PRO A 164 32.36 11.29 8.77
CA PRO A 164 33.19 11.28 7.58
C PRO A 164 32.45 11.94 6.41
N GLY A 165 33.20 12.54 5.47
CA GLY A 165 32.63 13.14 4.25
C GLY A 165 32.05 12.12 3.25
N THR A 166 32.23 10.83 3.52
CA THR A 166 31.73 9.70 2.74
C THR A 166 31.35 8.57 3.69
N ARG A 167 30.42 7.71 3.25
CA ARG A 167 29.94 6.54 3.99
C ARG A 167 30.67 5.27 3.57
N ASN A 168 31.46 5.30 2.50
CA ASN A 168 32.29 4.17 2.11
C ASN A 168 33.62 4.23 2.85
N LEU A 169 33.78 3.34 3.82
CA LEU A 169 34.87 3.42 4.78
C LEU A 169 35.73 2.16 4.76
N THR A 170 37.02 2.34 5.00
CA THR A 170 37.86 1.30 5.59
C THR A 170 38.10 1.68 7.04
N VAL A 171 37.47 0.95 7.98
CA VAL A 171 37.60 1.24 9.40
C VAL A 171 38.75 0.45 10.00
N ILE A 172 39.66 1.15 10.69
CA ILE A 172 40.82 0.58 11.37
C ILE A 172 40.45 0.32 12.83
N GLY A 173 40.48 -0.95 13.23
CA GLY A 173 40.12 -1.39 14.57
C GLY A 173 40.18 -2.90 14.76
N ARG A 174 40.12 -3.33 16.01
CA ARG A 174 40.16 -4.74 16.39
C ARG A 174 38.75 -5.27 16.65
N PRO A 175 38.31 -6.36 15.99
CA PRO A 175 37.04 -7.02 16.30
C PRO A 175 37.04 -7.67 17.69
N VAL A 176 35.88 -7.75 18.33
CA VAL A 176 35.67 -8.45 19.63
C VAL A 176 34.70 -9.63 19.45
N PRO A 177 35.17 -10.79 18.94
CA PRO A 177 34.31 -11.92 18.57
C PRO A 177 33.48 -12.50 19.72
N GLU A 178 34.03 -12.56 20.93
CA GLU A 178 33.39 -13.08 22.14
C GLU A 178 32.13 -12.30 22.51
N ALA A 179 32.12 -11.01 22.19
CA ALA A 179 31.03 -10.08 22.43
C ALA A 179 30.03 -10.01 21.26
N SER A 180 30.21 -10.82 20.23
CA SER A 180 29.37 -10.77 19.02
C SER A 180 28.01 -11.42 19.19
N VAL A 181 27.03 -10.93 18.44
CA VAL A 181 25.70 -11.50 18.29
C VAL A 181 25.61 -12.18 16.93
N GLN A 182 25.21 -13.46 16.92
CA GLN A 182 25.04 -14.26 15.72
C GLN A 182 23.60 -14.66 15.55
N VAL A 183 23.14 -14.63 14.30
CA VAL A 183 21.78 -15.02 13.92
C VAL A 183 21.88 -15.88 12.69
N GLN A 184 21.54 -17.14 12.84
CA GLN A 184 21.45 -18.05 11.72
C GLN A 184 20.02 -17.99 11.14
N ALA A 185 19.92 -17.84 9.83
CA ALA A 185 18.65 -18.00 9.14
C ALA A 185 18.29 -19.49 9.13
N PRO A 186 17.10 -19.89 9.63
CA PRO A 186 16.70 -21.30 9.75
C PRO A 186 16.78 -22.06 8.43
N ASP A 187 16.44 -21.40 7.33
CA ASP A 187 16.20 -22.07 6.04
C ASP A 187 17.43 -22.07 5.11
N THR A 188 18.37 -21.15 5.30
CA THR A 188 19.54 -21.00 4.39
C THR A 188 20.86 -21.35 5.05
N GLY A 189 20.87 -21.59 6.38
CA GLY A 189 22.09 -21.80 7.15
C GLY A 189 23.01 -20.58 7.22
N GLN A 190 22.58 -19.45 6.64
CA GLN A 190 23.38 -18.24 6.56
C GLN A 190 23.44 -17.50 7.89
N THR A 191 24.64 -17.09 8.27
CA THR A 191 24.86 -16.35 9.51
C THR A 191 24.95 -14.85 9.25
N ARG A 192 24.17 -14.09 10.02
CA ARG A 192 24.34 -12.64 10.20
C ARG A 192 25.04 -12.40 11.53
N LEU A 193 25.99 -11.48 11.53
CA LEU A 193 26.89 -11.24 12.65
C LEU A 193 26.94 -9.74 12.95
N TRP A 194 26.80 -9.40 14.23
CA TRP A 194 27.02 -8.06 14.76
C TRP A 194 28.16 -8.12 15.77
N MET A 195 29.24 -7.41 15.52
CA MET A 195 30.47 -7.52 16.28
C MET A 195 31.00 -6.15 16.68
N PRO A 196 31.31 -5.92 17.97
CA PRO A 196 32.00 -4.71 18.37
C PRO A 196 33.33 -4.53 17.65
N LEU A 197 33.63 -3.29 17.26
CA LEU A 197 34.92 -2.88 16.72
C LEU A 197 35.53 -1.83 17.63
N VAL A 198 36.75 -2.08 18.10
CA VAL A 198 37.37 -1.26 19.14
C VAL A 198 38.73 -0.72 18.71
N GLY A 199 39.12 0.41 19.29
CA GLY A 199 40.44 1.01 19.10
C GLY A 199 41.53 0.34 19.94
N PRO A 200 42.81 0.67 19.71
CA PRO A 200 43.97 0.02 20.36
C PRO A 200 44.04 0.20 21.89
N GLY A 201 43.37 1.20 22.46
CA GLY A 201 43.35 1.46 23.91
C GLY A 201 42.10 0.96 24.64
N TRP A 202 41.17 0.29 23.95
CA TRP A 202 39.91 -0.16 24.56
C TRP A 202 40.13 -1.32 25.52
N GLN A 203 39.46 -1.27 26.68
CA GLN A 203 39.43 -2.31 27.69
C GLN A 203 38.00 -2.86 27.90
N PRO A 204 37.85 -4.11 28.36
CA PRO A 204 36.54 -4.64 28.74
C PRO A 204 35.81 -3.71 29.74
N GLY A 205 34.60 -3.29 29.39
CA GLY A 205 33.80 -2.34 30.18
C GLY A 205 33.79 -0.91 29.62
N ASP A 206 34.71 -0.58 28.72
CA ASP A 206 34.68 0.67 27.98
C ASP A 206 33.51 0.68 26.96
N PRO A 207 32.88 1.83 26.73
CA PRO A 207 31.77 1.93 25.79
C PRO A 207 32.23 1.68 24.34
N VAL A 208 31.54 0.78 23.65
CA VAL A 208 31.70 0.51 22.22
C VAL A 208 30.91 1.53 21.42
N THR A 209 31.57 2.18 20.47
CA THR A 209 31.01 3.22 19.60
C THR A 209 30.76 2.74 18.18
N VAL A 210 31.41 1.65 17.74
CA VAL A 210 31.29 1.10 16.38
C VAL A 210 30.96 -0.39 16.44
N VAL A 211 30.00 -0.82 15.63
CA VAL A 211 29.61 -2.22 15.45
C VAL A 211 29.71 -2.58 13.97
N LEU A 212 30.41 -3.67 13.68
CA LEU A 212 30.44 -4.29 12.35
C LEU A 212 29.21 -5.18 12.16
N ARG A 213 28.53 -5.03 11.03
CA ARG A 213 27.51 -5.96 10.54
C ARG A 213 28.09 -6.75 9.37
N ALA A 214 28.10 -8.06 9.48
CA ALA A 214 28.42 -8.95 8.37
C ALA A 214 27.21 -9.79 7.99
N ARG A 215 26.97 -9.96 6.69
CA ARG A 215 25.92 -10.82 6.16
C ARG A 215 26.56 -11.97 5.39
N TYR A 216 25.98 -13.17 5.52
CA TYR A 216 26.32 -14.30 4.67
C TYR A 216 27.81 -14.73 4.76
N LEU A 217 28.38 -14.71 5.97
CA LEU A 217 29.76 -15.13 6.17
C LEU A 217 29.91 -16.65 6.14
N THR A 218 30.87 -17.13 5.35
CA THR A 218 31.45 -18.47 5.51
C THR A 218 32.46 -18.48 6.65
N ALA A 219 32.81 -19.65 7.19
CA ALA A 219 33.82 -19.78 8.25
C ALA A 219 35.16 -19.13 7.85
N ALA A 220 35.68 -19.45 6.65
CA ALA A 220 36.92 -18.86 6.15
C ALA A 220 36.86 -17.33 6.02
N ARG A 221 35.70 -16.77 5.65
CA ARG A 221 35.54 -15.31 5.57
C ARG A 221 35.44 -14.67 6.95
N LEU A 222 34.83 -15.35 7.91
CA LEU A 222 34.82 -14.91 9.30
C LEU A 222 36.23 -14.86 9.87
N ASP A 223 37.03 -15.91 9.69
CA ASP A 223 38.42 -15.95 10.16
C ASP A 223 39.25 -14.82 9.56
N ALA A 224 39.07 -14.54 8.25
CA ALA A 224 39.72 -13.42 7.59
C ALA A 224 39.32 -12.05 8.15
N VAL A 225 38.04 -11.87 8.54
CA VAL A 225 37.58 -10.64 9.21
C VAL A 225 38.19 -10.54 10.61
N LEU A 226 38.26 -11.64 11.37
CA LEU A 226 38.84 -11.63 12.71
C LEU A 226 40.34 -11.36 12.73
N ALA A 227 41.06 -11.83 11.70
CA ALA A 227 42.50 -11.61 11.55
C ALA A 227 42.85 -10.21 11.02
N ALA A 228 41.90 -9.47 10.44
CA ALA A 228 42.13 -8.16 9.86
C ALA A 228 42.02 -7.02 10.89
N ASP A 229 42.89 -6.02 10.75
CA ASP A 229 42.83 -4.74 11.45
C ASP A 229 42.07 -3.66 10.64
N ARG A 230 41.81 -3.93 9.36
CA ARG A 230 41.17 -3.02 8.40
C ARG A 230 39.91 -3.64 7.82
N HIS A 231 38.80 -2.92 7.97
CA HIS A 231 37.46 -3.43 7.70
C HIS A 231 36.77 -2.55 6.66
N ALA A 232 36.78 -3.00 5.40
CA ALA A 232 36.08 -2.30 4.32
C ALA A 232 34.57 -2.52 4.39
N GLY A 233 33.81 -1.44 4.39
CA GLY A 233 32.36 -1.47 4.48
C GLY A 233 31.71 -0.11 4.28
N MET A 234 30.43 -0.07 4.61
CA MET A 234 29.59 1.12 4.45
C MET A 234 28.98 1.53 5.79
N LEU A 235 29.12 2.80 6.15
CA LEU A 235 28.49 3.39 7.33
C LEU A 235 26.98 3.49 7.10
N ARG A 236 26.21 2.80 7.95
CA ARG A 236 24.75 2.77 7.95
C ARG A 236 24.21 3.73 9.01
N ASP A 237 24.10 5.01 8.64
CA ASP A 237 23.71 6.10 9.55
C ASP A 237 22.63 7.04 8.97
N LEU A 238 21.93 6.63 7.91
CA LEU A 238 20.90 7.41 7.25
C LEU A 238 19.48 7.03 7.69
N LEU A 239 18.70 8.02 8.14
CA LEU A 239 17.28 7.88 8.49
C LEU A 239 17.04 6.78 9.55
N TRP A 240 16.41 5.67 9.17
CA TRP A 240 16.14 4.52 10.05
C TRP A 240 17.26 3.47 10.03
N GLU A 241 18.34 3.69 9.29
CA GLU A 241 19.51 2.83 9.37
C GLU A 241 20.25 2.98 10.70
N GLY A 242 20.99 1.95 11.09
CA GLY A 242 21.76 1.91 12.32
C GLY A 242 21.59 0.58 13.04
N LEU A 243 22.08 0.54 14.28
CA LEU A 243 21.95 -0.64 15.12
C LEU A 243 20.51 -0.78 15.64
N GLU A 244 19.81 -1.80 15.16
CA GLU A 244 18.43 -2.12 15.56
C GLU A 244 18.30 -2.31 17.09
N GLY A 245 17.17 -1.86 17.67
CA GLY A 245 16.93 -1.95 19.11
C GLY A 245 17.05 -3.37 19.68
N LYS A 246 16.61 -4.38 18.93
CA LYS A 246 16.77 -5.80 19.32
C LYS A 246 18.24 -6.20 19.43
N ARG A 247 19.06 -5.87 18.43
CA ARG A 247 20.50 -6.19 18.41
C ARG A 247 21.27 -5.41 19.46
N ARG A 248 20.86 -4.17 19.71
CA ARG A 248 21.37 -3.37 20.83
C ARG A 248 21.13 -4.07 22.16
N ALA A 249 19.91 -4.56 22.41
CA ALA A 249 19.58 -5.28 23.64
C ALA A 249 20.36 -6.60 23.78
N GLU A 250 20.54 -7.36 22.70
CA GLU A 250 21.31 -8.61 22.72
C GLU A 250 22.81 -8.36 22.97
N LEU A 251 23.40 -7.30 22.43
CA LEU A 251 24.78 -6.90 22.74
C LEU A 251 24.93 -6.48 24.21
N LEU A 252 23.99 -5.68 24.73
CA LEU A 252 23.97 -5.30 26.15
C LEU A 252 23.86 -6.54 27.06
N ALA A 253 23.02 -7.52 26.70
CA ALA A 253 22.86 -8.77 27.44
C ALA A 253 24.14 -9.63 27.44
N LYS A 254 25.02 -9.46 26.43
CA LYS A 254 26.36 -10.06 26.38
C LYS A 254 27.41 -9.28 27.17
N GLY A 255 27.02 -8.25 27.92
CA GLY A 255 27.93 -7.43 28.72
C GLY A 255 28.64 -6.32 27.93
N VAL A 256 28.26 -6.08 26.67
CA VAL A 256 28.83 -4.99 25.88
C VAL A 256 28.24 -3.67 26.37
N ARG A 257 29.07 -2.78 26.90
CA ARG A 257 28.65 -1.40 27.15
C ARG A 257 28.61 -0.66 25.83
N LEU A 258 27.46 -0.14 25.42
CA LEU A 258 27.31 0.62 24.18
C LEU A 258 27.30 2.12 24.49
N ALA A 259 27.97 2.91 23.66
CA ALA A 259 27.85 4.37 23.69
C ALA A 259 26.40 4.82 23.41
N PRO A 260 26.00 6.06 23.77
CA PRO A 260 24.68 6.59 23.43
C PRO A 260 24.45 6.59 21.91
N THR A 261 25.48 6.93 21.14
CA THR A 261 25.50 6.90 19.69
C THR A 261 26.43 5.78 19.22
N VAL A 262 25.87 4.73 18.62
CA VAL A 262 26.63 3.63 18.03
C VAL A 262 26.55 3.73 16.51
N ARG A 263 27.71 3.70 15.85
CA ARG A 263 27.82 3.66 14.39
C ARG A 263 27.79 2.20 13.93
N LEU A 264 26.95 1.91 12.94
CA LEU A 264 26.89 0.60 12.31
C LEU A 264 27.65 0.64 10.99
N VAL A 265 28.62 -0.26 10.81
CA VAL A 265 29.36 -0.40 9.55
C VAL A 265 29.05 -1.76 8.96
N GLU A 266 28.52 -1.79 7.75
CA GLU A 266 28.22 -3.04 7.05
C GLU A 266 29.39 -3.49 6.18
N LEU A 267 29.95 -4.65 6.52
CA LEU A 267 31.08 -5.24 5.80
C LEU A 267 30.69 -5.69 4.41
N GLY A 268 31.55 -5.37 3.43
CA GLY A 268 31.39 -5.80 2.04
C GLY A 268 30.19 -5.19 1.31
N ALA A 269 29.43 -4.28 1.93
CA ALA A 269 28.46 -3.46 1.22
C ALA A 269 29.21 -2.52 0.26
N THR A 270 28.69 -2.39 -0.96
CA THR A 270 29.25 -1.49 -1.97
C THR A 270 28.18 -0.51 -2.46
N PRO A 271 28.54 0.74 -2.79
CA PRO A 271 27.62 1.71 -3.39
C PRO A 271 26.86 1.13 -4.57
N ARG A 272 27.57 0.42 -5.45
CA ARG A 272 26.99 -0.15 -6.66
C ARG A 272 25.88 -1.15 -6.35
N THR A 273 26.07 -2.01 -5.34
CA THR A 273 25.04 -2.99 -4.96
C THR A 273 23.78 -2.30 -4.45
N ASP A 274 23.92 -1.29 -3.59
CA ASP A 274 22.78 -0.54 -3.06
C ASP A 274 22.06 0.24 -4.16
N LEU A 275 22.80 0.89 -5.05
CA LEU A 275 22.23 1.61 -6.19
C LEU A 275 21.45 0.66 -7.11
N LEU A 276 22.05 -0.46 -7.50
CA LEU A 276 21.40 -1.44 -8.37
C LEU A 276 20.16 -2.05 -7.73
N ALA A 277 20.20 -2.33 -6.42
CA ALA A 277 19.04 -2.85 -5.70
C ALA A 277 17.91 -1.81 -5.62
N ALA A 278 18.23 -0.54 -5.33
CA ALA A 278 17.23 0.54 -5.32
C ALA A 278 16.61 0.75 -6.71
N LEU A 279 17.43 0.86 -7.76
CA LEU A 279 16.97 1.04 -9.14
C LEU A 279 16.17 -0.17 -9.63
N GLY A 280 16.58 -1.39 -9.28
CA GLY A 280 15.87 -2.62 -9.64
C GLY A 280 14.46 -2.67 -9.05
N VAL A 281 14.32 -2.39 -7.75
CA VAL A 281 13.01 -2.39 -7.08
C VAL A 281 12.12 -1.25 -7.58
N LEU A 282 12.65 -0.02 -7.64
CA LEU A 282 11.88 1.14 -8.11
C LEU A 282 11.47 0.97 -9.58
N GLY A 283 12.37 0.49 -10.43
CA GLY A 283 12.08 0.22 -11.84
C GLY A 283 11.00 -0.84 -12.02
N PHE A 284 11.06 -1.96 -11.27
CA PHE A 284 10.02 -2.99 -11.32
C PHE A 284 8.65 -2.47 -10.86
N LEU A 285 8.61 -1.70 -9.76
CA LEU A 285 7.37 -1.09 -9.28
C LEU A 285 6.81 -0.06 -10.29
N ALA A 286 7.67 0.71 -10.96
CA ALA A 286 7.25 1.60 -12.03
C ALA A 286 6.54 0.86 -13.16
N LEU A 287 7.06 -0.29 -13.57
CA LEU A 287 6.45 -1.11 -14.62
C LEU A 287 5.07 -1.61 -14.23
N ILE A 288 4.90 -2.08 -12.98
CA ILE A 288 3.58 -2.52 -12.47
C ILE A 288 2.59 -1.35 -12.50
N ILE A 289 3.01 -0.19 -11.99
CA ILE A 289 2.15 1.01 -11.91
C ILE A 289 1.78 1.50 -13.31
N ALA A 290 2.74 1.54 -14.23
CA ALA A 290 2.51 1.92 -15.63
C ALA A 290 1.53 0.94 -16.31
N GLY A 291 1.71 -0.37 -16.10
CA GLY A 291 0.80 -1.40 -16.62
C GLY A 291 -0.62 -1.27 -16.07
N ALA A 292 -0.77 -1.07 -14.76
CA ALA A 292 -2.08 -0.84 -14.14
C ALA A 292 -2.74 0.44 -14.66
N THR A 293 -1.99 1.53 -14.76
CA THR A 293 -2.45 2.81 -15.30
C THR A 293 -2.92 2.66 -16.74
N TRP A 294 -2.14 1.96 -17.57
CA TRP A 294 -2.49 1.68 -18.95
C TRP A 294 -3.74 0.81 -19.08
N ALA A 295 -3.86 -0.24 -18.28
CA ALA A 295 -5.04 -1.11 -18.27
C ALA A 295 -6.30 -0.34 -17.84
N LEU A 296 -6.20 0.51 -16.82
CA LEU A 296 -7.29 1.39 -16.40
C LEU A 296 -7.65 2.42 -17.47
N TRP A 297 -6.64 2.97 -18.16
CA TRP A 297 -6.86 3.89 -19.27
C TRP A 297 -7.55 3.21 -20.45
N ARG A 298 -7.14 2.00 -20.85
CA ARG A 298 -7.79 1.24 -21.94
C ARG A 298 -9.23 0.86 -21.63
N ARG A 299 -9.56 0.63 -20.35
CA ARG A 299 -10.94 0.33 -19.92
C ARG A 299 -11.87 1.55 -20.00
N ARG A 300 -11.35 2.76 -20.25
CA ARG A 300 -12.20 3.89 -20.66
C ARG A 300 -12.69 3.63 -22.08
N LYS A 301 -13.93 3.16 -22.23
CA LYS A 301 -14.69 3.48 -23.43
C LYS A 301 -14.95 5.00 -23.35
N PRO A 302 -14.49 5.83 -24.32
CA PRO A 302 -14.90 7.22 -24.35
C PRO A 302 -16.43 7.24 -24.35
N ALA A 303 -17.04 8.02 -23.45
CA ALA A 303 -18.46 8.26 -23.54
C ALA A 303 -18.73 8.74 -24.98
N PRO A 304 -19.70 8.14 -25.70
CA PRO A 304 -20.00 8.57 -27.05
C PRO A 304 -20.23 10.08 -27.01
N THR A 305 -19.36 10.83 -27.69
CA THR A 305 -19.52 12.27 -27.86
C THR A 305 -20.92 12.45 -28.43
N ARG A 306 -21.84 13.03 -27.64
CA ARG A 306 -23.20 13.29 -28.10
C ARG A 306 -23.07 13.98 -29.43
N ALA A 307 -23.58 13.37 -30.50
CA ALA A 307 -23.78 14.10 -31.74
C ALA A 307 -24.59 15.35 -31.36
N PRO A 308 -24.18 16.56 -31.79
CA PRO A 308 -24.98 17.75 -31.54
C PRO A 308 -26.39 17.43 -32.02
N LEU A 309 -27.39 17.69 -31.17
CA LEU A 309 -28.80 17.51 -31.50
C LEU A 309 -29.07 18.25 -32.81
N ALA A 310 -29.07 17.51 -33.91
CA ALA A 310 -29.32 18.05 -35.22
C ALA A 310 -30.79 18.48 -35.25
N GLY A 311 -31.02 19.78 -35.22
CA GLY A 311 -32.28 20.42 -35.54
C GLY A 311 -33.46 20.00 -34.66
N ARG A 312 -33.63 20.65 -33.51
CA ARG A 312 -35.00 20.95 -33.10
C ARG A 312 -35.48 22.02 -34.07
N PRO A 313 -36.44 21.75 -34.97
CA PRO A 313 -37.00 22.80 -35.81
C PRO A 313 -37.56 23.88 -34.88
N PRO A 314 -37.40 25.18 -35.23
CA PRO A 314 -38.01 26.25 -34.45
C PRO A 314 -39.51 26.00 -34.39
N ASP A 315 -40.04 25.88 -33.17
CA ASP A 315 -41.47 25.78 -32.95
C ASP A 315 -42.13 26.98 -33.63
N ALA A 316 -42.97 26.70 -34.62
CA ALA A 316 -43.76 27.71 -35.29
C ALA A 316 -44.69 28.35 -34.25
N ALA A 317 -44.42 29.60 -33.92
CA ALA A 317 -45.29 30.40 -33.07
C ALA A 317 -46.68 30.47 -33.71
N THR A 318 -47.70 30.09 -32.92
CA THR A 318 -49.12 30.36 -33.19
C THR A 318 -49.59 31.43 -32.22
#